data_AF-A0A2R6KXV9-F1
#
_entry.id   AF-A0A2R6KXV9-F1
#
_cell.length_a   1.000
_cell.length_b   1.000
_cell.length_c   1.000
_cell.angle_alpha   90.00
_cell.angle_beta   90.00
_cell.angle_gamma   90.00
#
_symmetry.space_group_name_H-M   'P 1'
#
loop_
_entity.id
_entity.type
_entity.pdbx_description
1 polymer ?
#
loop_
_entity_poly.entity_id
_entity_poly.type
_entity_poly.pdbx_seq_one_letter_code
_entity_poly.pdbx_strand_id
1 'polypeptide(L)'
;MGPEGRKTIAVGQRVERSLVTFTLVGEHTRGRAPVGPIATVHERGGPLDGPNLADVQRLAYDRLVADRGGLDRLAERAIEGGGVGTTAVVYAGRPAGLAEWVYRDLARLRERVADISMTTTRADIATLRSNPPATLAAKLRERRAELIGAPETYPNVAQRARVAARTEYVDRLIRRLEGRADDRSDHRAQLRERLSDRSRAGDPIERLQLGYQRRDERDVPEPLDGLRTRVDAEPAYLTRRAVESGTVGPIARGATEHPLVARNWNVMTLPYGDVVDALVSAILGPETTRLRTGAQVLRTVERTNDSAHDVDTDRLKRDVRDGTQLGLGAGQETLAEFGLGDRSSRRAVIARAMDRWETTGTRALAVANGSAAAAIHEAATARWSGSLTDRERDLLALRLREDVHEAVTSKQARPAEPTVDDASRAFRAAMRNGIASEMEDSVAEAGTATASDLAGRSLGRLPAGMPVAPAPGFWYATVNLWRVEVAGEYARFTVRVPRGTPDDPGAQLHYVREEGTVTLDIDGDGTGERLGRTTRVSFRTGTEVAIAVPPGPQGVGDVDGQAREESPGWPEPGP
;
A
#
# COMPACT_ATOMS: atom_id res chain seq x y z
N MET A 1 -78.98 -83.82 24.21
CA MET A 1 -78.61 -82.43 23.92
C MET A 1 -77.67 -81.97 25.03
N GLY A 2 -76.45 -81.55 24.67
CA GLY A 2 -75.28 -81.49 25.55
C GLY A 2 -75.23 -80.25 26.45
N PRO A 3 -74.38 -80.28 27.50
CA PRO A 3 -74.29 -79.24 28.51
C PRO A 3 -73.55 -77.99 28.00
N GLU A 4 -74.03 -76.82 28.43
CA GLU A 4 -73.44 -75.51 28.20
C GLU A 4 -72.00 -75.44 28.73
N GLY A 5 -71.04 -75.30 27.82
CA GLY A 5 -69.65 -75.07 28.16
C GLY A 5 -69.45 -73.66 28.73
N ARG A 6 -69.33 -73.55 30.06
CA ARG A 6 -68.94 -72.32 30.75
C ARG A 6 -67.46 -72.03 30.48
N LYS A 7 -67.19 -71.12 29.55
CA LYS A 7 -65.84 -70.68 29.20
C LYS A 7 -65.30 -69.76 30.31
N THR A 8 -64.47 -70.30 31.19
CA THR A 8 -63.75 -69.51 32.20
C THR A 8 -62.57 -68.82 31.50
N ILE A 9 -62.62 -67.49 31.40
CA ILE A 9 -61.49 -66.69 30.91
C ILE A 9 -60.59 -66.42 32.11
N ALA A 10 -59.47 -67.13 32.20
CA ALA A 10 -58.41 -66.81 33.15
C ALA A 10 -57.54 -65.70 32.55
N VAL A 11 -57.62 -64.49 33.12
CA VAL A 11 -56.72 -63.40 32.79
C VAL A 11 -55.49 -63.54 33.69
N GLY A 12 -54.37 -64.02 33.12
CA GLY A 12 -53.08 -64.07 33.81
C GLY A 12 -52.36 -62.73 33.69
N GLN A 13 -51.99 -62.12 34.82
CA GLN A 13 -51.15 -60.93 34.84
C GLN A 13 -49.68 -61.35 34.94
N ARG A 14 -48.87 -61.01 33.92
CA ARG A 14 -47.40 -61.18 33.95
C ARG A 14 -46.78 -59.84 34.32
N VAL A 15 -46.07 -59.79 35.45
CA VAL A 15 -45.30 -58.61 35.86
C VAL A 15 -43.86 -58.85 35.44
N GLU A 16 -43.37 -58.02 34.51
CA GLU A 16 -41.97 -57.99 34.11
C GLU A 16 -41.27 -56.83 34.83
N ARG A 17 -40.10 -57.10 35.42
CA ARG A 17 -39.29 -56.09 36.10
C ARG A 17 -37.98 -55.94 35.33
N SER A 18 -37.74 -54.73 34.85
CA SER A 18 -36.53 -54.41 34.07
C SER A 18 -35.76 -53.31 34.78
N LEU A 19 -34.44 -53.46 34.84
CA LEU A 19 -33.53 -52.43 35.34
C LEU A 19 -32.93 -51.67 34.16
N VAL A 20 -33.19 -50.37 34.08
CA VAL A 20 -32.63 -49.50 33.03
C VAL A 20 -31.66 -48.52 33.68
N THR A 21 -30.41 -48.50 33.20
CA THR A 21 -29.39 -47.56 33.67
C THR A 21 -29.14 -46.51 32.60
N PHE A 22 -29.27 -45.24 32.97
CA PHE A 22 -28.92 -44.10 32.11
C PHE A 22 -27.60 -43.51 32.55
N THR A 23 -26.73 -43.19 31.59
CA THR A 23 -25.49 -42.45 31.83
C THR A 23 -25.52 -41.18 30.99
N LEU A 24 -25.31 -40.03 31.65
CA LEU A 24 -25.12 -38.75 30.97
C LEU A 24 -23.62 -38.46 30.91
N VAL A 25 -23.08 -38.44 29.70
CA VAL A 25 -21.68 -38.12 29.43
C VAL A 25 -21.63 -36.81 28.67
N GLY A 26 -20.67 -35.95 29.00
CA GLY A 26 -20.48 -34.67 28.33
C GLY A 26 -19.00 -34.33 28.19
N GLU A 27 -18.66 -33.66 27.10
CA GLU A 27 -17.34 -33.10 26.86
C GLU A 27 -17.42 -31.58 26.71
N HIS A 28 -16.46 -30.89 27.30
CA HIS A 28 -16.33 -29.44 27.12
C HIS A 28 -15.78 -29.12 25.75
N THR A 29 -16.36 -28.11 25.08
CA THR A 29 -15.73 -27.58 23.87
C THR A 29 -14.32 -27.08 24.18
N ARG A 30 -13.36 -27.43 23.31
CA ARG A 30 -11.97 -27.00 23.48
C ARG A 30 -11.78 -25.50 23.20
N GLY A 31 -12.72 -24.89 22.46
CA GLY A 31 -12.70 -23.47 22.13
C GLY A 31 -11.46 -23.05 21.33
N ARG A 32 -11.13 -21.76 21.38
CA ARG A 32 -9.98 -21.16 20.67
C ARG A 32 -8.72 -21.03 21.54
N ALA A 33 -8.81 -21.28 22.85
CA ALA A 33 -7.64 -21.23 23.73
C ALA A 33 -6.73 -22.45 23.48
N PRO A 34 -5.39 -22.30 23.66
CA PRO A 34 -4.48 -23.44 23.71
C PRO A 34 -4.97 -24.53 24.67
N VAL A 35 -4.74 -25.79 24.30
CA VAL A 35 -5.18 -26.95 25.08
C VAL A 35 -4.50 -26.94 26.45
N GLY A 36 -5.30 -27.03 27.51
CA GLY A 36 -4.83 -27.12 28.89
C GLY A 36 -5.99 -27.42 29.85
N PRO A 37 -5.72 -28.08 30.98
CA PRO A 37 -6.72 -28.35 32.02
C PRO A 37 -7.23 -27.06 32.68
N ILE A 38 -8.39 -27.14 33.33
CA ILE A 38 -8.96 -26.06 34.14
C ILE A 38 -9.02 -26.54 35.59
N ALA A 39 -8.41 -25.81 36.53
CA ALA A 39 -8.27 -26.23 37.92
C ALA A 39 -9.60 -26.33 38.67
N THR A 40 -10.48 -25.33 38.57
CA THR A 40 -11.72 -25.25 39.38
C THR A 40 -13.01 -25.42 38.57
N VAL A 41 -13.00 -26.18 37.47
CA VAL A 41 -14.19 -26.32 36.61
C VAL A 41 -15.38 -26.91 37.38
N HIS A 42 -16.59 -26.42 37.11
CA HIS A 42 -17.84 -26.78 37.81
C HIS A 42 -17.98 -26.25 39.25
N GLU A 43 -17.05 -25.43 39.72
CA GLU A 43 -17.14 -24.73 41.00
C GLU A 43 -17.28 -23.23 40.75
N ARG A 44 -18.23 -22.59 41.41
CA ARG A 44 -18.38 -21.13 41.34
C ARG A 44 -17.08 -20.44 41.76
N GLY A 45 -16.75 -19.33 41.08
CA GLY A 45 -15.60 -18.52 41.45
C GLY A 45 -14.92 -17.83 40.27
N GLY A 46 -13.60 -17.65 40.40
CA GLY A 46 -12.79 -16.89 39.47
C GLY A 46 -12.91 -15.37 39.65
N PRO A 47 -12.33 -14.57 38.74
CA PRO A 47 -12.20 -13.11 38.92
C PRO A 47 -13.53 -12.33 38.91
N LEU A 48 -14.64 -13.00 38.60
CA LEU A 48 -15.98 -12.41 38.52
C LEU A 48 -17.01 -13.21 39.34
N ASP A 49 -16.54 -14.11 40.21
CA ASP A 49 -17.37 -15.00 41.03
C ASP A 49 -18.55 -15.65 40.25
N GLY A 50 -18.21 -16.18 39.07
CA GLY A 50 -19.18 -16.64 38.09
C GLY A 50 -19.59 -18.11 38.26
N PRO A 51 -20.56 -18.58 37.46
CA PRO A 51 -21.02 -19.97 37.50
C PRO A 51 -19.93 -20.98 37.10
N ASN A 52 -18.95 -20.59 36.28
CA ASN A 52 -17.79 -21.41 35.94
C ASN A 52 -18.15 -22.86 35.49
N LEU A 53 -19.23 -22.98 34.70
CA LEU A 53 -19.82 -24.24 34.23
C LEU A 53 -20.48 -25.12 35.31
N ALA A 54 -20.65 -24.65 36.55
CA ALA A 54 -21.33 -25.37 37.63
C ALA A 54 -22.80 -25.70 37.31
N ASP A 55 -23.43 -24.95 36.41
CA ASP A 55 -24.82 -25.12 36.00
C ASP A 55 -25.01 -26.11 34.84
N VAL A 56 -23.93 -26.55 34.18
CA VAL A 56 -24.00 -27.43 32.98
C VAL A 56 -24.67 -28.76 33.29
N GLN A 57 -24.37 -29.38 34.43
CA GLN A 57 -24.96 -30.68 34.80
C GLN A 57 -26.49 -30.58 34.90
N ARG A 58 -27.00 -29.56 35.59
CA ARG A 58 -28.43 -29.32 35.72
C ARG A 58 -29.06 -29.02 34.36
N LEU A 59 -28.47 -28.12 33.58
CA LEU A 59 -28.98 -27.76 32.25
C LEU A 59 -29.00 -28.96 31.28
N ALA A 60 -28.00 -29.86 31.37
CA ALA A 60 -27.96 -31.08 30.59
C ALA A 60 -29.04 -32.07 31.04
N TYR A 61 -29.26 -32.22 32.35
CA TYR A 61 -30.35 -33.03 32.88
C TYR A 61 -31.72 -32.51 32.44
N ASP A 62 -31.95 -31.20 32.58
CA ASP A 62 -33.20 -30.56 32.17
C ASP A 62 -33.49 -30.88 30.69
N ARG A 63 -32.50 -30.66 29.82
CA ARG A 63 -32.65 -30.83 28.37
C ARG A 63 -32.72 -32.28 27.88
N LEU A 64 -31.92 -33.17 28.46
CA LEU A 64 -31.80 -34.56 27.99
C LEU A 64 -32.74 -35.52 28.72
N VAL A 65 -33.25 -35.13 29.89
CA VAL A 65 -34.08 -35.99 30.75
C VAL A 65 -35.43 -35.33 31.04
N ALA A 66 -35.45 -34.17 31.71
CA ALA A 66 -36.69 -33.57 32.20
C ALA A 66 -37.64 -33.18 31.05
N ASP A 67 -37.14 -32.46 30.04
CA ASP A 67 -37.88 -32.04 28.84
C ASP A 67 -38.39 -33.23 28.02
N ARG A 68 -37.80 -34.41 28.22
CA ARG A 68 -38.20 -35.66 27.57
C ARG A 68 -39.16 -36.50 28.41
N GLY A 69 -39.70 -35.94 29.49
CA GLY A 69 -40.68 -36.58 30.38
C GLY A 69 -40.06 -37.38 31.54
N GLY A 70 -38.79 -37.13 31.88
CA GLY A 70 -38.12 -37.75 33.03
C GLY A 70 -37.54 -39.14 32.75
N LEU A 71 -36.89 -39.71 33.76
CA LEU A 71 -36.23 -41.02 33.67
C LEU A 71 -37.24 -42.16 33.45
N ASP A 72 -38.41 -42.10 34.07
CA ASP A 72 -39.43 -43.17 33.96
C ASP A 72 -39.92 -43.32 32.52
N ARG A 73 -40.26 -42.20 31.87
CA ARG A 73 -40.67 -42.21 30.46
C ARG A 73 -39.55 -42.60 29.50
N LEU A 74 -38.29 -42.35 29.88
CA LEU A 74 -37.14 -42.85 29.12
C LEU A 74 -36.96 -44.36 29.35
N ALA A 75 -37.18 -44.87 30.56
CA ALA A 75 -37.07 -46.28 30.89
C ALA A 75 -38.15 -47.11 30.17
N GLU A 76 -39.40 -46.64 30.17
CA GLU A 76 -40.51 -47.25 29.42
C GLU A 76 -40.15 -47.36 27.93
N ARG A 77 -39.71 -46.25 27.31
CA ARG A 77 -39.27 -46.23 25.91
C ARG A 77 -38.11 -47.19 25.64
N ALA A 78 -37.15 -47.31 26.55
CA ALA A 78 -36.03 -48.23 26.39
C ALA A 78 -36.50 -49.69 26.34
N ILE A 79 -37.44 -50.06 27.23
CA ILE A 79 -38.01 -51.41 27.31
C ILE A 79 -38.86 -51.74 26.08
N GLU A 80 -39.61 -50.75 25.58
CA GLU A 80 -40.42 -50.87 24.35
C GLU A 80 -39.58 -50.90 23.05
N GLY A 81 -38.25 -50.88 23.14
CA GLY A 81 -37.34 -50.89 21.99
C GLY A 81 -37.21 -49.53 21.28
N GLY A 82 -37.67 -48.46 21.91
CA GLY A 82 -37.57 -47.09 21.41
C GLY A 82 -36.19 -46.45 21.61
N GLY A 83 -35.84 -45.52 20.71
CA GLY A 83 -34.58 -44.76 20.78
C GLY A 83 -34.53 -43.80 21.97
N VAL A 84 -33.67 -44.10 22.95
CA VAL A 84 -33.45 -43.25 24.15
C VAL A 84 -32.17 -42.43 24.10
N GLY A 85 -31.22 -42.78 23.22
CA GLY A 85 -29.99 -42.04 23.02
C GLY A 85 -30.24 -40.71 22.31
N THR A 86 -29.72 -39.61 22.87
CA THR A 86 -29.75 -38.29 22.24
C THR A 86 -28.56 -37.46 22.69
N THR A 87 -28.17 -36.48 21.87
CA THR A 87 -27.07 -35.56 22.15
C THR A 87 -27.60 -34.14 22.05
N ALA A 88 -27.20 -33.27 22.98
CA ALA A 88 -27.54 -31.86 22.95
C ALA A 88 -26.35 -31.00 23.35
N VAL A 89 -26.24 -29.81 22.74
CA VAL A 89 -25.30 -28.78 23.16
C VAL A 89 -25.96 -27.92 24.23
N VAL A 90 -25.26 -27.73 25.34
CA VAL A 90 -25.70 -26.92 26.48
C VAL A 90 -24.74 -25.74 26.66
N TYR A 91 -25.30 -24.55 26.83
CA TYR A 91 -24.53 -23.33 27.10
C TYR A 91 -24.70 -22.94 28.57
N ALA A 92 -23.61 -22.93 29.31
CA ALA A 92 -23.57 -22.45 30.68
C ALA A 92 -23.84 -20.93 30.75
N GLY A 93 -24.31 -20.50 31.92
CA GLY A 93 -24.38 -19.09 32.27
C GLY A 93 -23.03 -18.40 32.19
N ARG A 94 -23.02 -17.12 31.80
CA ARG A 94 -21.83 -16.27 31.77
C ARG A 94 -21.92 -15.26 32.92
N PRO A 95 -20.84 -15.01 33.68
CA PRO A 95 -20.87 -13.98 34.71
C PRO A 95 -21.12 -12.60 34.10
N ALA A 96 -21.87 -11.77 34.81
CA ALA A 96 -22.02 -10.36 34.47
C ALA A 96 -20.63 -9.70 34.43
N GLY A 97 -20.39 -8.84 33.43
CA GLY A 97 -19.09 -8.17 33.27
C GLY A 97 -17.98 -9.01 32.62
N LEU A 98 -18.20 -10.27 32.22
CA LEU A 98 -17.17 -11.07 31.52
C LEU A 98 -16.64 -10.37 30.27
N ALA A 99 -17.53 -9.84 29.45
CA ALA A 99 -17.17 -9.14 28.22
C ALA A 99 -16.30 -7.91 28.49
N GLU A 100 -16.65 -7.13 29.52
CA GLU A 100 -15.92 -5.95 29.94
C GLU A 100 -14.51 -6.31 30.46
N TRP A 101 -14.43 -7.34 31.30
CA TRP A 101 -13.17 -7.80 31.86
C TRP A 101 -12.22 -8.35 30.78
N VAL A 102 -12.72 -9.13 29.82
CA VAL A 102 -11.94 -9.59 28.65
C VAL A 102 -11.55 -8.41 27.76
N TYR A 103 -12.45 -7.45 27.55
CA TYR A 103 -12.17 -6.28 26.72
C TYR A 103 -10.99 -5.45 27.24
N ARG A 104 -10.96 -5.12 28.53
CA ARG A 104 -9.85 -4.36 29.12
C ARG A 104 -8.51 -5.06 28.99
N ASP A 105 -8.52 -6.39 29.04
CA ASP A 105 -7.33 -7.19 28.79
C ASP A 105 -6.88 -7.12 27.32
N LEU A 106 -7.83 -7.23 26.38
CA LEU A 106 -7.55 -7.08 24.94
C LEU A 106 -7.09 -5.67 24.57
N ALA A 107 -7.67 -4.63 25.16
CA ALA A 107 -7.24 -3.25 24.92
C ALA A 107 -5.77 -3.06 25.31
N ARG A 108 -5.35 -3.59 26.47
CA ARG A 108 -3.94 -3.57 26.88
C ARG A 108 -3.04 -4.41 25.97
N LEU A 109 -3.53 -5.56 25.49
CA LEU A 109 -2.78 -6.37 24.52
C LEU A 109 -2.61 -5.63 23.19
N ARG A 110 -3.66 -4.95 22.72
CA ARG A 110 -3.63 -4.15 21.49
C ARG A 110 -2.54 -3.09 21.54
N GLU A 111 -2.42 -2.34 22.64
CA GLU A 111 -1.37 -1.33 22.79
C GLU A 111 0.03 -1.96 22.72
N ARG A 112 0.27 -3.07 23.45
CA ARG A 112 1.57 -3.78 23.39
C ARG A 112 1.91 -4.29 21.99
N VAL A 113 0.89 -4.72 21.23
CA VAL A 113 1.06 -5.22 19.87
C VAL A 113 1.29 -4.07 18.89
N ALA A 114 0.67 -2.91 19.11
CA ALA A 114 0.86 -1.71 18.30
C ALA A 114 2.31 -1.19 18.36
N ASP A 115 3.04 -1.44 19.46
CA ASP A 115 4.45 -1.08 19.63
C ASP A 115 5.42 -1.99 18.86
N ILE A 116 4.94 -3.06 18.22
CA ILE A 116 5.78 -3.95 17.41
C ILE A 116 6.09 -3.26 16.08
N SER A 117 7.31 -2.75 15.97
CA SER A 117 7.79 -1.99 14.84
C SER A 117 8.88 -2.73 14.04
N MET A 118 9.23 -2.17 12.89
CA MET A 118 10.35 -2.59 12.07
C MET A 118 11.07 -1.40 11.47
N THR A 119 12.33 -1.61 11.08
CA THR A 119 13.15 -0.61 10.41
C THR A 119 13.54 -1.14 9.03
N THR A 120 13.51 -0.28 8.03
CA THR A 120 13.85 -0.60 6.64
C THR A 120 14.47 0.63 5.99
N THR A 121 15.16 0.45 4.86
CA THR A 121 15.77 1.57 4.14
C THR A 121 14.84 2.07 3.03
N ARG A 122 14.99 3.34 2.64
CA ARG A 122 14.31 3.90 1.46
C ARG A 122 14.59 3.07 0.22
N ALA A 123 15.83 2.58 0.09
CA ALA A 123 16.24 1.75 -1.03
C ALA A 123 15.48 0.42 -1.08
N ASP A 124 15.40 -0.31 0.04
CA ASP A 124 14.71 -1.60 0.05
C ASP A 124 13.22 -1.45 -0.26
N ILE A 125 12.63 -0.32 0.13
CA ILE A 125 11.24 0.01 -0.20
C ILE A 125 11.10 0.39 -1.67
N ALA A 126 11.97 1.25 -2.19
CA ALA A 126 11.99 1.69 -3.58
C ALA A 126 12.20 0.51 -4.55
N THR A 127 13.11 -0.42 -4.22
CA THR A 127 13.42 -1.59 -5.04
C THR A 127 12.53 -2.80 -4.70
N LEU A 128 11.46 -2.61 -3.92
CA LEU A 128 10.52 -3.65 -3.49
C LEU A 128 11.17 -4.88 -2.81
N ARG A 129 12.39 -4.73 -2.26
CA ARG A 129 13.11 -5.77 -1.52
C ARG A 129 12.49 -6.01 -0.14
N SER A 130 11.99 -4.95 0.49
CA SER A 130 11.32 -5.04 1.79
C SER A 130 9.85 -5.41 1.63
N ASN A 131 9.38 -6.36 2.46
CA ASN A 131 7.98 -6.69 2.66
C ASN A 131 7.60 -6.46 4.14
N PRO A 132 7.19 -5.22 4.49
CA PRO A 132 6.87 -4.88 5.88
C PRO A 132 5.78 -5.74 6.53
N PRO A 133 4.64 -6.02 5.86
CA PRO A 133 3.63 -6.94 6.40
C PRO A 133 4.19 -8.33 6.73
N ALA A 134 5.00 -8.93 5.84
CA ALA A 134 5.58 -10.25 6.06
C ALA A 134 6.49 -10.28 7.31
N THR A 135 7.31 -9.25 7.48
CA THR A 135 8.25 -9.18 8.60
C THR A 135 7.51 -8.93 9.92
N LEU A 136 6.48 -8.09 9.93
CA LEU A 136 5.64 -7.88 11.13
C LEU A 136 4.87 -9.15 11.49
N ALA A 137 4.35 -9.89 10.50
CA ALA A 137 3.72 -11.19 10.73
C ALA A 137 4.71 -12.19 11.35
N ALA A 138 5.95 -12.24 10.84
CA ALA A 138 6.99 -13.09 11.40
C ALA A 138 7.31 -12.75 12.86
N LYS A 139 7.51 -11.45 13.18
CA LYS A 139 7.72 -10.99 14.57
C LYS A 139 6.57 -11.37 15.50
N LEU A 140 5.33 -11.26 15.02
CA LEU A 140 4.15 -11.66 15.81
C LEU A 140 4.06 -13.18 16.01
N ARG A 141 4.44 -13.98 15.00
CA ARG A 141 4.52 -15.44 15.12
C ARG A 141 5.55 -15.86 16.16
N GLU A 142 6.74 -15.26 16.14
CA GLU A 142 7.81 -15.50 17.11
C GLU A 142 7.35 -15.18 18.54
N ARG A 143 6.65 -14.05 18.72
CA ARG A 143 6.14 -13.61 20.02
C ARG A 143 4.76 -14.17 20.39
N ARG A 144 4.20 -15.07 19.58
CA ARG A 144 2.81 -15.53 19.73
C ARG A 144 2.54 -16.12 21.12
N ALA A 145 3.42 -17.00 21.59
CA ALA A 145 3.26 -17.64 22.90
C ALA A 145 3.29 -16.63 24.05
N GLU A 146 4.22 -15.67 24.00
CA GLU A 146 4.34 -14.55 24.96
C GLU A 146 3.07 -13.67 24.96
N LEU A 147 2.61 -13.26 23.79
CA LEU A 147 1.45 -12.38 23.63
C LEU A 147 0.14 -13.03 24.10
N ILE A 148 -0.02 -14.33 23.84
CA ILE A 148 -1.16 -15.12 24.34
C ILE A 148 -1.04 -15.27 25.86
N GLY A 149 0.12 -15.66 26.36
CA GLY A 149 0.37 -15.89 27.78
C GLY A 149 -0.53 -16.99 28.35
N ALA A 150 -0.65 -18.11 27.65
CA ALA A 150 -1.45 -19.25 28.10
C ALA A 150 -0.71 -19.99 29.24
N PRO A 151 -1.34 -20.18 30.41
CA PRO A 151 -0.77 -21.00 31.47
C PRO A 151 -0.87 -22.49 31.11
N GLU A 152 -0.03 -23.33 31.74
CA GLU A 152 -0.13 -24.79 31.62
C GLU A 152 -1.48 -25.31 32.13
N THR A 153 -1.95 -24.75 33.25
CA THR A 153 -3.29 -25.01 33.81
C THR A 153 -4.04 -23.70 33.95
N TYR A 154 -5.23 -23.63 33.35
CA TYR A 154 -6.11 -22.49 33.50
C TYR A 154 -6.71 -22.48 34.91
N PRO A 155 -6.65 -21.36 35.66
CA PRO A 155 -7.25 -21.32 37.00
C PRO A 155 -8.77 -21.55 36.98
N ASN A 156 -9.46 -21.03 35.97
CA ASN A 156 -10.92 -21.13 35.82
C ASN A 156 -11.34 -20.88 34.35
N VAL A 157 -12.63 -21.09 34.05
CA VAL A 157 -13.18 -20.96 32.69
C VAL A 157 -13.13 -19.51 32.19
N ALA A 158 -13.30 -18.52 33.07
CA ALA A 158 -13.18 -17.11 32.68
C ALA A 158 -11.76 -16.76 32.22
N GLN A 159 -10.74 -17.25 32.92
CA GLN A 159 -9.33 -17.10 32.48
C GLN A 159 -9.07 -17.78 31.14
N ARG A 160 -9.62 -18.99 30.92
CA ARG A 160 -9.53 -19.65 29.63
C ARG A 160 -10.21 -18.86 28.51
N ALA A 161 -11.36 -18.24 28.78
CA ALA A 161 -12.04 -17.36 27.84
C ALA A 161 -11.22 -16.11 27.48
N ARG A 162 -10.55 -15.49 28.47
CA ARG A 162 -9.61 -14.38 28.24
C ARG A 162 -8.47 -14.79 27.32
N VAL A 163 -7.83 -15.93 27.60
CA VAL A 163 -6.72 -16.45 26.76
C VAL A 163 -7.21 -16.84 25.37
N ALA A 164 -8.42 -17.40 25.24
CA ALA A 164 -9.04 -17.66 23.94
C ALA A 164 -9.21 -16.37 23.12
N ALA A 165 -9.65 -15.29 23.76
CA ALA A 165 -9.82 -14.00 23.11
C ALA A 165 -8.48 -13.40 22.65
N ARG A 166 -7.42 -13.50 23.48
CA ARG A 166 -6.05 -13.10 23.08
C ARG A 166 -5.56 -13.90 21.88
N THR A 167 -5.79 -15.21 21.90
CA THR A 167 -5.39 -16.13 20.82
C THR A 167 -6.06 -15.72 19.52
N GLU A 168 -7.38 -15.50 19.55
CA GLU A 168 -8.12 -15.07 18.36
C GLU A 168 -7.66 -13.71 17.85
N TYR A 169 -7.38 -12.75 18.75
CA TYR A 169 -6.87 -11.43 18.37
C TYR A 169 -5.51 -11.52 17.66
N VAL A 170 -4.53 -12.20 18.26
CA VAL A 170 -3.18 -12.34 17.70
C VAL A 170 -3.22 -13.12 16.38
N ASP A 171 -3.96 -14.22 16.32
CA ASP A 171 -4.05 -15.05 15.12
C ASP A 171 -4.75 -14.31 13.97
N ARG A 172 -5.79 -13.51 14.25
CA ARG A 172 -6.43 -12.66 13.23
C ARG A 172 -5.48 -11.59 12.70
N LEU A 173 -4.68 -10.97 13.58
CA LEU A 173 -3.72 -9.96 13.16
C LEU A 173 -2.62 -10.57 12.29
N ILE A 174 -2.07 -11.72 12.68
CA ILE A 174 -1.09 -12.46 11.88
C ILE A 174 -1.67 -12.76 10.50
N ARG A 175 -2.85 -13.39 10.43
CA ARG A 175 -3.51 -13.71 9.14
C ARG A 175 -3.74 -12.47 8.28
N ARG A 176 -4.11 -11.33 8.89
CA ARG A 176 -4.33 -10.09 8.14
C ARG A 176 -3.03 -9.48 7.61
N LEU A 177 -1.92 -9.63 8.32
CA LEU A 177 -0.60 -9.20 7.84
C LEU A 177 -0.05 -10.15 6.78
N GLU A 178 -0.30 -11.45 6.90
CA GLU A 178 0.05 -12.46 5.89
C GLU A 178 -0.72 -12.23 4.60
N GLY A 179 -2.05 -12.06 4.65
CA GLY A 179 -2.82 -11.73 3.46
C GLY A 179 -2.31 -10.47 2.74
N ARG A 180 -1.89 -9.44 3.49
CA ARG A 180 -1.27 -8.24 2.91
C ARG A 180 0.13 -8.47 2.35
N ALA A 181 0.88 -9.41 2.94
CA ALA A 181 2.19 -9.79 2.46
C ALA A 181 2.08 -10.56 1.13
N ASP A 182 1.08 -11.42 1.02
CA ASP A 182 0.75 -12.20 -0.17
C ASP A 182 0.27 -11.26 -1.27
N ASP A 183 -0.71 -10.40 -0.99
CA ASP A 183 -1.16 -9.35 -1.91
C ASP A 183 0.05 -8.58 -2.47
N ARG A 184 0.94 -8.07 -1.62
CA ARG A 184 2.13 -7.33 -2.07
C ARG A 184 3.04 -8.17 -2.97
N SER A 185 3.20 -9.45 -2.68
CA SER A 185 4.06 -10.35 -3.44
C SER A 185 3.46 -10.62 -4.83
N ASP A 186 2.15 -10.80 -4.91
CA ASP A 186 1.40 -10.95 -6.15
C ASP A 186 1.49 -9.69 -7.02
N HIS A 187 1.29 -8.51 -6.42
CA HIS A 187 1.44 -7.23 -7.12
C HIS A 187 2.88 -7.04 -7.65
N ARG A 188 3.90 -7.46 -6.89
CA ARG A 188 5.31 -7.42 -7.35
C ARG A 188 5.55 -8.39 -8.50
N ALA A 189 4.95 -9.58 -8.48
CA ALA A 189 5.07 -10.56 -9.56
C ALA A 189 4.41 -10.07 -10.85
N GLN A 190 3.17 -9.56 -10.75
CA GLN A 190 2.46 -8.97 -11.89
C GLN A 190 3.19 -7.76 -12.48
N LEU A 191 3.79 -6.92 -11.63
CA LEU A 191 4.62 -5.80 -12.07
C LEU A 191 5.85 -6.28 -12.85
N ARG A 192 6.55 -7.32 -12.37
CA ARG A 192 7.69 -7.90 -13.10
C ARG A 192 7.28 -8.42 -14.47
N GLU A 193 6.22 -9.22 -14.54
CA GLU A 193 5.73 -9.84 -15.78
C GLU A 193 5.43 -8.78 -16.86
N ARG A 194 4.68 -7.74 -16.50
CA ARG A 194 4.34 -6.66 -17.45
C ARG A 194 5.54 -5.79 -17.85
N LEU A 195 6.54 -5.68 -16.98
CA LEU A 195 7.77 -4.95 -17.27
C LEU A 195 8.75 -5.77 -18.13
N SER A 196 8.81 -7.09 -17.96
CA SER A 196 9.59 -7.99 -18.82
C SER A 196 9.04 -8.03 -20.24
N ASP A 197 7.72 -8.03 -20.43
CA ASP A 197 7.10 -8.06 -21.77
C ASP A 197 7.42 -6.82 -22.62
N ARG A 198 7.80 -5.71 -21.98
CA ARG A 198 8.10 -4.43 -22.64
C ARG A 198 9.58 -4.12 -22.76
N SER A 199 10.45 -4.90 -22.11
CA SER A 199 11.88 -4.59 -22.05
C SER A 199 12.70 -5.64 -22.79
N ARG A 200 13.39 -5.22 -23.86
CA ARG A 200 14.38 -6.05 -24.58
C ARG A 200 15.66 -6.34 -23.75
N ALA A 201 15.69 -5.99 -22.48
CA ALA A 201 16.91 -5.83 -21.68
C ALA A 201 16.82 -6.42 -20.24
N GLY A 202 15.93 -7.40 -20.01
CA GLY A 202 15.79 -8.11 -18.72
C GLY A 202 14.86 -7.43 -17.71
N ASP A 203 14.65 -8.06 -16.53
CA ASP A 203 13.74 -7.58 -15.48
C ASP A 203 14.19 -6.20 -14.91
N PRO A 204 13.41 -5.12 -15.10
CA PRO A 204 13.75 -3.78 -14.60
C PRO A 204 13.91 -3.72 -13.07
N ILE A 205 13.17 -4.53 -12.32
CA ILE A 205 13.31 -4.58 -10.86
C ILE A 205 14.64 -5.22 -10.47
N GLU A 206 15.06 -6.27 -11.17
CA GLU A 206 16.34 -6.92 -10.94
C GLU A 206 17.51 -5.99 -11.28
N ARG A 207 17.44 -5.28 -12.41
CA ARG A 207 18.46 -4.30 -12.79
C ARG A 207 18.59 -3.15 -11.80
N LEU A 208 17.47 -2.61 -11.30
CA LEU A 208 17.48 -1.63 -10.21
C LEU A 208 18.19 -2.16 -8.96
N GLN A 209 17.93 -3.42 -8.61
CA GLN A 209 18.56 -4.05 -7.45
C GLN A 209 20.07 -4.26 -7.65
N LEU A 210 20.47 -4.72 -8.84
CA LEU A 210 21.88 -4.90 -9.22
C LEU A 210 22.62 -3.56 -9.30
N GLY A 211 22.05 -2.56 -9.94
CA GLY A 211 22.62 -1.21 -10.02
C GLY A 211 22.79 -0.59 -8.64
N TYR A 212 21.84 -0.81 -7.73
CA TYR A 212 21.98 -0.39 -6.35
C TYR A 212 23.11 -1.12 -5.60
N GLN A 213 23.28 -2.43 -5.83
CA GLN A 213 24.35 -3.21 -5.20
C GLN A 213 25.73 -2.76 -5.67
N ARG A 214 25.87 -2.44 -6.96
CA ARG A 214 27.15 -2.03 -7.57
C ARG A 214 27.49 -0.55 -7.43
N ARG A 215 26.62 0.26 -6.83
CA ARG A 215 26.80 1.73 -6.78
C ARG A 215 28.11 2.17 -6.11
N ASP A 216 28.65 1.33 -5.22
CA ASP A 216 29.85 1.60 -4.44
C ASP A 216 31.10 0.93 -5.06
N GLU A 217 30.94 0.15 -6.13
CA GLU A 217 32.03 -0.42 -6.92
C GLU A 217 32.57 0.68 -7.85
N ARG A 218 33.66 1.35 -7.44
CA ARG A 218 34.43 2.21 -8.34
C ARG A 218 35.47 1.37 -9.03
N ASP A 219 35.29 1.11 -10.32
CA ASP A 219 36.40 0.69 -11.17
C ASP A 219 37.39 1.85 -11.26
N VAL A 220 38.48 1.76 -10.50
CA VAL A 220 39.65 2.61 -10.70
C VAL A 220 40.42 1.96 -11.85
N PRO A 221 40.49 2.57 -13.04
CA PRO A 221 41.25 1.99 -14.13
C PRO A 221 42.72 1.88 -13.70
N GLU A 222 43.28 0.67 -13.78
CA GLU A 222 44.72 0.46 -13.63
C GLU A 222 45.44 1.19 -14.77
N PRO A 223 46.38 2.11 -14.47
CA PRO A 223 47.16 2.75 -15.51
C PRO A 223 47.94 1.70 -16.31
N LEU A 224 47.95 1.82 -17.63
CA LEU A 224 48.88 1.06 -18.47
C LEU A 224 50.31 1.50 -18.10
N ASP A 225 51.08 0.60 -17.50
CA ASP A 225 52.40 0.91 -16.98
C ASP A 225 53.36 1.32 -18.11
N GLY A 226 54.10 2.43 -17.92
CA GLY A 226 55.11 2.92 -18.88
C GLY A 226 54.63 3.75 -20.08
N LEU A 227 53.33 3.97 -20.31
CA LEU A 227 52.81 4.79 -21.42
C LEU A 227 52.23 6.13 -20.92
N ARG A 228 52.93 7.25 -21.21
CA ARG A 228 52.37 8.59 -20.98
C ARG A 228 51.40 8.93 -22.11
N THR A 229 50.11 8.92 -21.84
CA THR A 229 49.08 9.33 -22.81
C THR A 229 48.58 10.74 -22.49
N ARG A 230 48.26 11.51 -23.53
CA ARG A 230 47.46 12.73 -23.42
C ARG A 230 46.19 12.57 -24.24
N VAL A 231 45.06 12.87 -23.65
CA VAL A 231 43.75 12.77 -24.30
C VAL A 231 43.21 14.17 -24.50
N ASP A 232 42.77 14.46 -25.73
CA ASP A 232 42.14 15.71 -26.10
C ASP A 232 40.83 15.39 -26.83
N ALA A 233 39.72 15.94 -26.35
CA ALA A 233 38.39 15.71 -26.88
C ALA A 233 37.76 17.05 -27.28
N GLU A 234 37.04 17.06 -28.39
CA GLU A 234 36.35 18.24 -28.91
C GLU A 234 34.86 17.90 -29.15
N PRO A 235 33.93 18.52 -28.39
CA PRO A 235 34.17 19.39 -27.24
C PRO A 235 34.79 18.66 -26.05
N ALA A 236 35.48 19.38 -25.16
CA ALA A 236 36.10 18.79 -23.96
C ALA A 236 35.08 18.16 -22.99
N TYR A 237 33.83 18.66 -23.03
CA TYR A 237 32.70 18.11 -22.30
C TYR A 237 31.50 18.01 -23.24
N LEU A 238 30.83 16.86 -23.23
CA LEU A 238 29.60 16.67 -23.99
C LEU A 238 28.46 17.44 -23.33
N THR A 239 27.81 18.29 -24.11
CA THR A 239 26.73 19.17 -23.66
C THR A 239 25.43 18.84 -24.37
N ARG A 240 24.29 19.05 -23.69
CA ARG A 240 22.95 18.93 -24.31
C ARG A 240 22.61 20.10 -25.22
N ARG A 241 23.36 21.21 -25.14
CA ARG A 241 23.15 22.37 -25.99
C ARG A 241 23.67 22.09 -27.40
N ALA A 242 23.02 22.71 -28.37
CA ALA A 242 23.51 22.80 -29.73
C ALA A 242 24.94 23.41 -29.73
N VAL A 243 25.83 22.80 -30.51
CA VAL A 243 27.18 23.30 -30.76
C VAL A 243 27.38 23.48 -32.26
N GLU A 244 28.07 24.53 -32.63
CA GLU A 244 28.26 24.94 -34.02
C GLU A 244 29.76 25.02 -34.37
N SER A 245 30.04 25.06 -35.68
CA SER A 245 31.39 25.17 -36.24
C SER A 245 32.26 26.32 -35.70
N GLY A 246 31.66 27.43 -35.24
CA GLY A 246 32.38 28.54 -34.62
C GLY A 246 32.93 28.25 -33.21
N THR A 247 32.41 27.19 -32.56
CA THR A 247 32.81 26.77 -31.20
C THR A 247 33.59 25.46 -31.21
N VAL A 248 33.31 24.55 -32.15
CA VAL A 248 34.00 23.26 -32.30
C VAL A 248 34.41 23.09 -33.76
N GLY A 249 35.71 23.15 -34.02
CA GLY A 249 36.29 23.18 -35.36
C GLY A 249 35.95 22.00 -36.28
N PRO A 250 35.83 20.76 -35.75
CA PRO A 250 35.41 19.59 -36.55
C PRO A 250 33.97 19.64 -37.09
N ILE A 251 33.11 20.54 -36.60
CA ILE A 251 31.72 20.65 -37.08
C ILE A 251 31.70 21.43 -38.40
N ALA A 252 30.97 20.92 -39.39
CA ALA A 252 30.84 21.57 -40.70
C ALA A 252 30.19 22.97 -40.59
N ARG A 253 30.63 23.92 -41.45
CA ARG A 253 30.05 25.28 -41.45
C ARG A 253 28.55 25.24 -41.75
N GLY A 254 27.76 25.91 -40.91
CA GLY A 254 26.31 25.91 -41.01
C GLY A 254 25.61 24.67 -40.43
N ALA A 255 26.38 23.69 -39.91
CA ALA A 255 25.83 22.56 -39.18
C ALA A 255 25.76 22.86 -37.67
N THR A 256 24.74 22.30 -37.05
CA THR A 256 24.49 22.34 -35.61
C THR A 256 24.40 20.91 -35.12
N GLU A 257 25.18 20.57 -34.10
CA GLU A 257 25.22 19.21 -33.55
C GLU A 257 24.85 19.22 -32.06
N HIS A 258 24.33 18.08 -31.56
CA HIS A 258 24.07 17.86 -30.14
C HIS A 258 25.01 16.79 -29.58
N PRO A 259 26.15 17.16 -28.97
CA PRO A 259 27.18 16.20 -28.52
C PRO A 259 26.67 15.23 -27.43
N LEU A 260 25.67 15.63 -26.65
CA LEU A 260 24.99 14.77 -25.68
C LEU A 260 23.49 14.85 -25.88
N VAL A 261 22.85 13.70 -26.11
CA VAL A 261 21.40 13.57 -26.10
C VAL A 261 20.98 12.72 -24.91
N ALA A 262 19.86 13.09 -24.29
CA ALA A 262 19.33 12.42 -23.12
C ALA A 262 17.83 12.20 -23.28
N ARG A 263 17.38 11.03 -22.84
CA ARG A 263 15.96 10.70 -22.68
C ARG A 263 15.72 10.29 -21.24
N ASN A 264 14.77 10.96 -20.61
CA ASN A 264 14.27 10.57 -19.31
C ASN A 264 12.86 9.99 -19.48
N TRP A 265 12.62 8.84 -18.89
CA TRP A 265 11.31 8.23 -18.82
C TRP A 265 10.92 8.07 -17.36
N ASN A 266 9.93 8.85 -16.91
CA ASN A 266 9.36 8.74 -15.59
C ASN A 266 8.20 7.73 -15.62
N VAL A 267 8.35 6.62 -14.90
CA VAL A 267 7.38 5.54 -14.89
C VAL A 267 6.18 5.88 -13.99
N MET A 268 6.35 6.76 -12.99
CA MET A 268 5.31 7.14 -12.02
C MET A 268 5.20 8.66 -11.84
N THR A 269 5.37 9.43 -12.93
CA THR A 269 4.83 10.80 -13.04
C THR A 269 3.39 10.78 -12.56
N LEU A 270 2.91 11.91 -11.99
CA LEU A 270 1.53 12.13 -11.54
C LEU A 270 0.53 11.17 -12.20
N PRO A 271 -0.35 10.52 -11.43
CA PRO A 271 -1.10 9.42 -11.98
C PRO A 271 -1.83 9.95 -13.23
N TYR A 272 -1.76 9.19 -14.31
CA TYR A 272 -2.49 9.44 -15.56
C TYR A 272 -1.84 10.48 -16.51
N GLY A 273 -0.87 9.98 -17.29
CA GLY A 273 -0.59 10.44 -18.65
C GLY A 273 -0.77 9.26 -19.60
N ASP A 274 -1.09 9.54 -20.88
CA ASP A 274 -1.65 8.66 -21.94
C ASP A 274 -0.92 7.33 -22.24
N VAL A 275 0.09 6.92 -21.45
CA VAL A 275 0.90 5.72 -21.68
C VAL A 275 0.93 4.77 -20.48
N VAL A 276 0.20 5.07 -19.39
CA VAL A 276 0.28 4.30 -18.12
C VAL A 276 -0.96 3.44 -17.81
N ASP A 277 -1.97 3.39 -18.68
CA ASP A 277 -3.22 2.62 -18.44
C ASP A 277 -2.97 1.14 -18.13
N ALA A 278 -1.94 0.55 -18.73
CA ALA A 278 -1.64 -0.87 -18.55
C ALA A 278 -0.85 -1.20 -17.28
N LEU A 279 -0.16 -0.25 -16.63
CA LEU A 279 0.63 -0.52 -15.42
C LEU A 279 -0.16 -0.19 -14.15
N VAL A 280 -0.99 0.85 -14.19
CA VAL A 280 -1.84 1.28 -13.08
C VAL A 280 -3.07 0.38 -12.92
N SER A 281 -3.71 -0.04 -14.02
CA SER A 281 -4.80 -1.03 -13.99
C SER A 281 -4.34 -2.39 -13.43
N ALA A 282 -3.04 -2.71 -13.56
CA ALA A 282 -2.44 -3.93 -13.02
C ALA A 282 -2.39 -3.95 -11.49
N ILE A 283 -2.16 -2.78 -10.88
CA ILE A 283 -1.89 -2.65 -9.44
C ILE A 283 -3.13 -2.21 -8.66
N LEU A 284 -4.10 -1.55 -9.32
CA LEU A 284 -5.22 -0.89 -8.65
C LEU A 284 -6.62 -1.37 -9.09
N GLY A 285 -6.72 -2.25 -10.10
CA GLY A 285 -8.00 -2.68 -10.66
C GLY A 285 -8.66 -1.59 -11.55
N PRO A 286 -9.79 -1.89 -12.21
CA PRO A 286 -10.32 -1.08 -13.32
C PRO A 286 -10.90 0.28 -12.89
N GLU A 287 -10.65 1.30 -13.74
CA GLU A 287 -11.36 2.56 -14.02
C GLU A 287 -11.87 3.41 -12.84
N THR A 288 -11.28 3.29 -11.65
CA THR A 288 -11.71 4.09 -10.49
C THR A 288 -10.54 4.51 -9.60
N THR A 289 -10.48 5.81 -9.30
CA THR A 289 -9.41 6.41 -8.51
C THR A 289 -9.81 6.47 -7.03
N ARG A 290 -8.88 6.18 -6.11
CA ARG A 290 -9.17 6.28 -4.66
C ARG A 290 -9.62 7.71 -4.31
N LEU A 291 -10.63 7.86 -3.44
CA LEU A 291 -11.13 9.16 -2.95
C LEU A 291 -10.01 10.12 -2.56
N ARG A 292 -8.97 9.58 -1.90
CA ARG A 292 -7.83 10.36 -1.44
C ARG A 292 -7.08 11.05 -2.57
N THR A 293 -6.87 10.37 -3.70
CA THR A 293 -6.11 10.92 -4.82
C THR A 293 -6.87 12.07 -5.44
N GLY A 294 -8.17 11.89 -5.72
CA GLY A 294 -9.04 12.98 -6.18
C GLY A 294 -9.09 14.15 -5.19
N ALA A 295 -9.12 13.86 -3.89
CA ALA A 295 -9.09 14.87 -2.84
C ALA A 295 -7.75 15.64 -2.75
N GLN A 296 -6.61 15.00 -3.03
CA GLN A 296 -5.31 15.68 -3.09
C GLN A 296 -5.23 16.61 -4.28
N VAL A 297 -5.66 16.17 -5.47
CA VAL A 297 -5.74 17.02 -6.67
C VAL A 297 -6.63 18.23 -6.39
N LEU A 298 -7.86 17.98 -5.89
CA LEU A 298 -8.80 19.05 -5.59
C LEU A 298 -8.28 20.04 -4.55
N ARG A 299 -7.59 19.56 -3.50
CA ARG A 299 -6.98 20.45 -2.48
C ARG A 299 -5.90 21.35 -3.08
N THR A 300 -5.13 20.85 -4.04
CA THR A 300 -4.11 21.67 -4.73
C THR A 300 -4.78 22.73 -5.60
N VAL A 301 -5.84 22.37 -6.33
CA VAL A 301 -6.66 23.32 -7.11
C VAL A 301 -7.26 24.40 -6.20
N GLU A 302 -7.96 24.02 -5.13
CA GLU A 302 -8.64 24.94 -4.19
C GLU A 302 -7.67 25.91 -3.49
N ARG A 303 -6.39 25.56 -3.33
CA ARG A 303 -5.40 26.41 -2.65
C ARG A 303 -4.81 27.52 -3.50
N THR A 304 -4.88 27.36 -4.81
CA THR A 304 -4.16 28.24 -5.71
C THR A 304 -5.05 29.40 -6.16
N ASN A 305 -6.38 29.34 -5.93
CA ASN A 305 -7.38 30.35 -6.35
C ASN A 305 -7.39 30.71 -7.86
N ASP A 306 -6.41 30.23 -8.63
CA ASP A 306 -6.12 30.57 -10.02
C ASP A 306 -6.79 29.65 -11.05
N SER A 307 -7.43 28.58 -10.59
CA SER A 307 -8.25 27.74 -11.46
C SER A 307 -9.65 28.33 -11.51
N ALA A 308 -9.85 29.23 -12.45
CA ALA A 308 -11.19 29.62 -12.90
C ALA A 308 -12.07 28.37 -13.02
N HIS A 309 -13.32 28.50 -12.60
CA HIS A 309 -14.33 27.45 -12.44
C HIS A 309 -14.60 26.68 -13.75
N ASP A 310 -13.67 25.81 -14.13
CA ASP A 310 -13.81 24.95 -15.29
C ASP A 310 -14.68 23.73 -14.94
N VAL A 311 -15.44 23.24 -15.92
CA VAL A 311 -16.44 22.17 -15.79
C VAL A 311 -15.82 20.90 -15.19
N ASP A 312 -14.56 20.63 -15.53
CA ASP A 312 -13.81 19.46 -15.09
C ASP A 312 -13.46 19.51 -13.60
N THR A 313 -13.10 20.69 -13.08
CA THR A 313 -12.85 20.89 -11.65
C THR A 313 -14.15 20.73 -10.85
N ASP A 314 -15.27 21.24 -11.38
CA ASP A 314 -16.58 21.08 -10.74
C ASP A 314 -17.07 19.64 -10.72
N ARG A 315 -16.74 18.86 -11.76
CA ARG A 315 -17.03 17.42 -11.81
C ARG A 315 -16.22 16.67 -10.75
N LEU A 316 -14.91 16.92 -10.66
CA LEU A 316 -14.07 16.34 -9.61
C LEU A 316 -14.58 16.72 -8.21
N LYS A 317 -14.98 17.98 -8.01
CA LYS A 317 -15.52 18.47 -6.74
C LYS A 317 -16.81 17.74 -6.34
N ARG A 318 -17.68 17.38 -7.31
CA ARG A 318 -18.88 16.58 -7.06
C ARG A 318 -18.52 15.15 -6.66
N ASP A 319 -17.72 14.45 -7.46
CA ASP A 319 -17.31 13.07 -7.19
C ASP A 319 -16.62 12.93 -5.83
N VAL A 320 -15.70 13.86 -5.51
CA VAL A 320 -15.01 13.89 -4.22
C VAL A 320 -15.98 14.17 -3.08
N ARG A 321 -16.97 15.05 -3.27
CA ARG A 321 -18.01 15.33 -2.28
C ARG A 321 -18.87 14.09 -2.02
N ASP A 322 -19.29 13.38 -3.06
CA ASP A 322 -20.15 12.21 -2.94
C ASP A 322 -19.43 11.08 -2.18
N GLY A 323 -18.17 10.80 -2.52
CA GLY A 323 -17.35 9.84 -1.77
C GLY A 323 -17.12 10.28 -0.32
N THR A 324 -16.99 11.58 -0.06
CA THR A 324 -16.90 12.11 1.30
C THR A 324 -18.21 11.89 2.08
N GLN A 325 -19.37 12.13 1.45
CA GLN A 325 -20.67 11.93 2.10
C GLN A 325 -20.95 10.46 2.42
N LEU A 326 -20.49 9.51 1.60
CA LEU A 326 -20.57 8.09 1.93
C LEU A 326 -19.81 7.76 3.22
N GLY A 327 -18.58 8.28 3.36
CA GLY A 327 -17.81 8.11 4.60
C GLY A 327 -18.48 8.75 5.82
N LEU A 328 -19.01 9.97 5.67
CA LEU A 328 -19.74 10.64 6.76
C LEU A 328 -21.06 9.95 7.10
N GLY A 329 -21.73 9.35 6.11
CA GLY A 329 -22.93 8.54 6.27
C GLY A 329 -22.67 7.32 7.14
N ALA A 330 -21.60 6.57 6.85
CA ALA A 330 -21.18 5.46 7.69
C ALA A 330 -20.90 5.91 9.13
N GLY A 331 -20.26 7.08 9.32
CA GLY A 331 -20.09 7.66 10.66
C GLY A 331 -21.42 7.96 11.39
N GLN A 332 -22.47 8.36 10.67
CA GLN A 332 -23.81 8.54 11.27
C GLN A 332 -24.45 7.23 11.69
N GLU A 333 -24.26 6.17 10.89
CA GLU A 333 -24.75 4.83 11.16
C GLU A 333 -24.05 4.26 12.40
N THR A 334 -22.72 4.33 12.47
CA THR A 334 -21.95 3.92 13.65
C THR A 334 -22.44 4.65 14.91
N LEU A 335 -22.63 5.97 14.87
CA LEU A 335 -23.17 6.71 16.02
C LEU A 335 -24.59 6.24 16.39
N ALA A 336 -25.42 5.85 15.41
CA ALA A 336 -26.76 5.32 15.66
C ALA A 336 -26.73 3.94 16.33
N GLU A 337 -25.81 3.07 15.94
CA GLU A 337 -25.61 1.74 16.54
C GLU A 337 -25.24 1.81 18.02
N PHE A 338 -24.52 2.86 18.43
CA PHE A 338 -24.21 3.16 19.83
C PHE A 338 -25.34 3.90 20.56
N GLY A 339 -26.52 4.07 19.95
CA GLY A 339 -27.67 4.72 20.56
C GLY A 339 -27.50 6.23 20.78
N LEU A 340 -26.62 6.89 20.03
CA LEU A 340 -26.27 8.29 20.27
C LEU A 340 -27.22 9.25 19.55
N GLY A 341 -28.13 9.84 20.34
CA GLY A 341 -29.05 10.89 19.91
C GLY A 341 -30.00 10.48 18.79
N ASP A 342 -30.66 11.48 18.20
CA ASP A 342 -31.45 11.31 17.00
C ASP A 342 -30.63 11.63 15.74
N ARG A 343 -31.22 11.45 14.55
CA ARG A 343 -30.55 11.71 13.27
C ARG A 343 -30.12 13.18 13.12
N SER A 344 -30.85 14.13 13.71
CA SER A 344 -30.50 15.56 13.65
C SER A 344 -29.28 15.86 14.51
N SER A 345 -29.23 15.34 15.73
CA SER A 345 -28.09 15.51 16.65
C SER A 345 -26.80 14.89 16.11
N ARG A 346 -26.88 13.69 15.51
CA ARG A 346 -25.71 13.05 14.87
C ARG A 346 -25.16 13.87 13.72
N ARG A 347 -26.04 14.41 12.86
CA ARG A 347 -25.64 15.32 11.77
C ARG A 347 -24.94 16.57 12.30
N ALA A 348 -25.47 17.16 13.38
CA ALA A 348 -24.86 18.34 13.99
C ALA A 348 -23.46 18.05 14.57
N VAL A 349 -23.28 16.89 15.21
CA VAL A 349 -21.97 16.46 15.74
C VAL A 349 -20.96 16.24 14.60
N ILE A 350 -21.37 15.59 13.52
CA ILE A 350 -20.48 15.39 12.36
C ILE A 350 -20.17 16.72 11.68
N ALA A 351 -21.15 17.61 11.49
CA ALA A 351 -20.91 18.94 10.93
C ALA A 351 -19.86 19.69 11.75
N ARG A 352 -20.04 19.75 13.08
CA ARG A 352 -19.08 20.35 14.01
C ARG A 352 -17.69 19.70 13.94
N ALA A 353 -17.61 18.38 13.85
CA ALA A 353 -16.35 17.67 13.71
C ALA A 353 -15.61 18.08 12.43
N MET A 354 -16.37 18.35 11.36
CA MET A 354 -15.86 18.69 10.05
C MET A 354 -15.53 20.18 9.86
N ASP A 355 -15.96 21.07 10.77
CA ASP A 355 -15.72 22.53 10.69
C ASP A 355 -14.24 22.90 10.58
N ARG A 356 -13.34 22.05 11.10
CA ARG A 356 -11.88 22.26 11.05
C ARG A 356 -11.28 22.11 9.65
N TRP A 357 -12.04 21.61 8.68
CA TRP A 357 -11.62 21.50 7.28
C TRP A 357 -12.55 22.36 6.41
N GLU A 358 -12.00 23.44 5.86
CA GLU A 358 -12.77 24.47 5.17
C GLU A 358 -13.18 24.06 3.74
N THR A 359 -12.29 23.35 3.04
CA THR A 359 -12.44 23.07 1.61
C THR A 359 -12.92 21.64 1.32
N THR A 360 -13.42 21.38 0.10
CA THR A 360 -13.94 20.05 -0.26
C THR A 360 -12.80 19.03 -0.28
N GLY A 361 -11.65 19.39 -0.87
CA GLY A 361 -10.48 18.54 -0.92
C GLY A 361 -9.88 18.25 0.45
N THR A 362 -9.86 19.23 1.36
CA THR A 362 -9.36 19.01 2.74
C THR A 362 -10.28 18.13 3.57
N ARG A 363 -11.61 18.28 3.45
CA ARG A 363 -12.60 17.39 4.08
C ARG A 363 -12.48 15.95 3.58
N ALA A 364 -12.40 15.78 2.27
CA ALA A 364 -12.27 14.46 1.66
C ALA A 364 -10.95 13.76 2.07
N LEU A 365 -9.85 14.51 2.16
CA LEU A 365 -8.59 13.99 2.69
C LEU A 365 -8.70 13.55 4.14
N ALA A 366 -9.41 14.32 4.97
CA ALA A 366 -9.64 13.98 6.37
C ALA A 366 -10.46 12.70 6.53
N VAL A 367 -11.47 12.48 5.70
CA VAL A 367 -12.23 11.22 5.67
C VAL A 367 -11.33 10.08 5.20
N ALA A 368 -10.61 10.26 4.07
CA ALA A 368 -9.79 9.22 3.47
C ALA A 368 -8.54 8.82 4.29
N ASN A 369 -8.08 9.66 5.21
CA ASN A 369 -6.95 9.37 6.10
C ASN A 369 -7.37 9.03 7.54
N GLY A 370 -8.67 8.99 7.83
CA GLY A 370 -9.21 8.66 9.15
C GLY A 370 -9.21 9.80 10.17
N SER A 371 -8.73 11.00 9.83
CA SER A 371 -8.76 12.17 10.73
C SER A 371 -10.19 12.61 11.03
N ALA A 372 -11.10 12.48 10.05
CA ALA A 372 -12.52 12.77 10.25
C ALA A 372 -13.15 11.80 11.28
N ALA A 373 -12.84 10.50 11.20
CA ALA A 373 -13.34 9.53 12.17
C ALA A 373 -12.87 9.86 13.60
N ALA A 374 -11.61 10.29 13.77
CA ALA A 374 -11.09 10.75 15.06
C ALA A 374 -11.78 12.03 15.55
N ALA A 375 -12.02 13.01 14.66
CA ALA A 375 -12.74 14.24 15.02
C ALA A 375 -14.21 13.99 15.37
N ILE A 376 -14.87 13.04 14.67
CA ILE A 376 -16.25 12.64 14.97
C ILE A 376 -16.30 11.96 16.33
N HIS A 377 -15.35 11.08 16.63
CA HIS A 377 -15.23 10.45 17.95
C HIS A 377 -15.04 11.48 19.07
N GLU A 378 -14.13 12.43 18.89
CA GLU A 378 -13.90 13.54 19.83
C GLU A 378 -15.18 14.36 20.05
N ALA A 379 -15.85 14.77 18.98
CA ALA A 379 -17.08 15.56 19.06
C ALA A 379 -18.23 14.77 19.71
N ALA A 380 -18.36 13.48 19.40
CA ALA A 380 -19.37 12.59 19.97
C ALA A 380 -19.14 12.38 21.48
N THR A 381 -17.91 12.08 21.89
CA THR A 381 -17.57 11.87 23.30
C THR A 381 -17.70 13.13 24.13
N ALA A 382 -17.42 14.31 23.55
CA ALA A 382 -17.71 15.59 24.20
C ALA A 382 -19.22 15.84 24.36
N ARG A 383 -20.03 15.52 23.33
CA ARG A 383 -21.48 15.78 23.32
C ARG A 383 -22.27 14.81 24.20
N TRP A 384 -21.82 13.57 24.30
CA TRP A 384 -22.49 12.46 25.00
C TRP A 384 -21.60 11.82 26.06
N SER A 385 -20.83 12.63 26.79
CA SER A 385 -19.86 12.19 27.80
C SER A 385 -20.46 11.31 28.90
N GLY A 386 -21.72 11.53 29.26
CA GLY A 386 -22.45 10.74 30.26
C GLY A 386 -23.16 9.49 29.72
N SER A 387 -23.12 9.25 28.41
CA SER A 387 -23.85 8.15 27.76
C SER A 387 -22.97 6.96 27.36
N LEU A 388 -21.65 7.08 27.51
CA LEU A 388 -20.69 6.07 27.06
C LEU A 388 -19.75 5.67 28.19
N THR A 389 -19.67 4.38 28.47
CA THR A 389 -18.61 3.78 29.30
C THR A 389 -17.25 3.90 28.62
N ASP A 390 -16.17 3.73 29.37
CA ASP A 390 -14.79 3.75 28.85
C ASP A 390 -14.59 2.76 27.69
N ARG A 391 -15.17 1.57 27.82
CA ARG A 391 -15.17 0.56 26.76
C ARG A 391 -15.93 1.03 25.53
N GLU A 392 -17.13 1.59 25.69
CA GLU A 392 -17.93 2.05 24.56
C GLU A 392 -17.24 3.22 23.85
N ARG A 393 -16.55 4.10 24.58
CA ARG A 393 -15.74 5.18 23.99
C ARG A 393 -14.62 4.62 23.12
N ASP A 394 -13.89 3.61 23.58
CA ASP A 394 -12.81 2.98 22.80
C ASP A 394 -13.36 2.17 21.62
N LEU A 395 -14.44 1.41 21.81
CA LEU A 395 -15.12 0.68 20.73
C LEU A 395 -15.67 1.63 19.65
N LEU A 396 -16.25 2.77 20.04
CA LEU A 396 -16.74 3.77 19.12
C LEU A 396 -15.61 4.31 18.24
N ALA A 397 -14.43 4.59 18.82
CA ALA A 397 -13.27 5.03 18.06
C ALA A 397 -12.82 3.98 17.02
N LEU A 398 -12.81 2.70 17.40
CA LEU A 398 -12.45 1.60 16.50
C LEU A 398 -13.48 1.44 15.36
N ARG A 399 -14.76 1.46 15.69
CA ARG A 399 -15.86 1.30 14.72
C ARG A 399 -15.94 2.46 13.74
N LEU A 400 -15.87 3.70 14.23
CA LEU A 400 -15.82 4.87 13.35
C LEU A 400 -14.65 4.79 12.37
N ARG A 401 -13.49 4.30 12.80
CA ARG A 401 -12.34 4.14 11.91
C ARG A 401 -12.54 3.03 10.88
N GLU A 402 -13.15 1.92 11.28
CA GLU A 402 -13.44 0.76 10.42
C GLU A 402 -14.53 1.10 9.38
N ASP A 403 -15.70 1.56 9.83
CA ASP A 403 -16.89 1.74 9.00
C ASP A 403 -16.71 2.88 7.99
N VAL A 404 -16.14 4.02 8.44
CA VAL A 404 -15.81 5.14 7.54
C VAL A 404 -14.80 4.70 6.48
N HIS A 405 -13.83 3.86 6.86
CA HIS A 405 -12.84 3.36 5.93
C HIS A 405 -13.44 2.41 4.88
N GLU A 406 -14.27 1.46 5.32
CA GLU A 406 -14.96 0.53 4.43
C GLU A 406 -15.83 1.30 3.42
N ALA A 407 -16.56 2.31 3.89
CA ALA A 407 -17.38 3.16 3.04
C ALA A 407 -16.56 3.88 1.96
N VAL A 408 -15.42 4.51 2.30
CA VAL A 408 -14.62 5.26 1.32
C VAL A 408 -13.73 4.41 0.41
N THR A 409 -13.61 3.11 0.69
CA THR A 409 -12.90 2.17 -0.19
C THR A 409 -13.82 1.42 -1.15
N SER A 410 -15.14 1.48 -0.90
CA SER A 410 -16.17 0.99 -1.81
C SER A 410 -16.04 1.65 -3.19
N LYS A 411 -16.49 0.93 -4.24
CA LYS A 411 -16.46 1.46 -5.61
C LYS A 411 -17.25 2.77 -5.76
N GLN A 412 -18.32 2.93 -4.98
CA GLN A 412 -19.22 4.09 -5.01
C GLN A 412 -18.56 5.37 -4.50
N ALA A 413 -17.55 5.25 -3.63
CA ALA A 413 -16.84 6.40 -3.07
C ALA A 413 -15.62 6.84 -3.89
N ARG A 414 -15.33 6.17 -5.01
CA ARG A 414 -14.16 6.42 -5.84
C ARG A 414 -14.51 7.39 -6.99
N PRO A 415 -13.86 8.56 -7.08
CA PRO A 415 -13.98 9.42 -8.25
C PRO A 415 -13.61 8.68 -9.54
N ALA A 416 -14.29 9.03 -10.63
CA ALA A 416 -13.96 8.48 -11.94
C ALA A 416 -12.56 8.92 -12.35
N GLU A 417 -11.74 8.00 -12.85
CA GLU A 417 -10.37 8.27 -13.28
C GLU A 417 -10.30 9.40 -14.32
N PRO A 418 -11.12 9.41 -15.40
CA PRO A 418 -11.13 10.52 -16.36
C PRO A 418 -11.40 11.89 -15.72
N THR A 419 -12.25 11.93 -14.68
CA THR A 419 -12.59 13.18 -14.00
C THR A 419 -11.41 13.74 -13.19
N VAL A 420 -10.58 12.87 -12.61
CA VAL A 420 -9.35 13.28 -11.91
C VAL A 420 -8.32 13.81 -12.91
N ASP A 421 -8.26 13.20 -14.09
CA ASP A 421 -7.30 13.52 -15.16
C ASP A 421 -7.62 14.84 -15.81
N ASP A 422 -8.88 15.03 -16.17
CA ASP A 422 -9.40 16.25 -16.77
C ASP A 422 -9.14 17.44 -15.85
N ALA A 423 -9.46 17.31 -14.55
CA ALA A 423 -9.18 18.36 -13.57
C ALA A 423 -7.66 18.64 -13.40
N SER A 424 -6.82 17.60 -13.43
CA SER A 424 -5.36 17.76 -13.36
C SER A 424 -4.80 18.44 -14.62
N ARG A 425 -5.34 18.11 -15.81
CA ARG A 425 -4.97 18.74 -17.08
C ARG A 425 -5.44 20.19 -17.14
N ALA A 426 -6.67 20.47 -16.73
CA ALA A 426 -7.22 21.82 -16.62
C ALA A 426 -6.37 22.69 -15.67
N PHE A 427 -5.98 22.17 -14.50
CA PHE A 427 -5.08 22.85 -13.58
C PHE A 427 -3.73 23.21 -14.23
N ARG A 428 -3.09 22.25 -14.92
CA ARG A 428 -1.81 22.50 -15.62
C ARG A 428 -1.97 23.50 -16.75
N ALA A 429 -3.08 23.46 -17.49
CA ALA A 429 -3.37 24.42 -18.55
C ALA A 429 -3.56 25.84 -17.98
N ALA A 430 -4.33 25.98 -16.90
CA ALA A 430 -4.52 27.25 -16.20
C ALA A 430 -3.19 27.82 -15.68
N MET A 431 -2.35 26.99 -15.06
CA MET A 431 -1.02 27.42 -14.62
C MET A 431 -0.11 27.83 -15.79
N ARG A 432 -0.09 27.08 -16.89
CA ARG A 432 0.69 27.44 -18.09
C ARG A 432 0.22 28.75 -18.71
N ASN A 433 -1.09 28.97 -18.77
CA ASN A 433 -1.68 30.19 -19.30
C ASN A 433 -1.42 31.39 -18.38
N GLY A 434 -1.50 31.21 -17.05
CA GLY A 434 -1.18 32.25 -16.07
C GLY A 434 0.28 32.72 -16.16
N ILE A 435 1.22 31.80 -16.41
CA ILE A 435 2.64 32.13 -16.65
C ILE A 435 2.80 32.92 -17.96
N ALA A 436 2.09 32.54 -19.01
CA ALA A 436 2.15 33.24 -20.30
C ALA A 436 1.57 34.67 -20.21
N SER A 437 0.46 34.84 -19.49
CA SER A 437 -0.13 36.17 -19.26
C SER A 437 0.72 37.05 -18.34
N GLU A 438 1.32 36.50 -17.29
CA GLU A 438 2.26 37.26 -16.44
C GLU A 438 3.54 37.66 -17.21
N MET A 439 3.98 36.87 -18.20
CA MET A 439 5.11 37.23 -19.07
C MET A 439 4.78 38.36 -20.06
N GLU A 440 3.52 38.49 -20.49
CA GLU A 440 3.09 39.62 -21.32
C GLU A 440 2.96 40.93 -20.50
N ASP A 441 2.53 40.83 -19.24
CA ASP A 441 2.35 41.99 -18.34
C ASP A 441 3.64 42.44 -17.62
N SER A 442 4.69 41.60 -17.56
CA SER A 442 5.95 41.86 -16.82
C SER A 442 7.11 42.43 -17.66
N VAL A 443 6.81 43.27 -18.65
CA VAL A 443 7.83 44.11 -19.32
C VAL A 443 8.30 45.28 -18.43
N ALA A 444 7.71 45.48 -17.23
CA ALA A 444 8.12 46.54 -16.31
C ALA A 444 8.33 46.03 -14.87
N GLU A 445 9.56 46.14 -14.40
CA GLU A 445 10.03 46.17 -12.99
C GLU A 445 10.25 44.84 -12.21
N ALA A 446 11.55 44.49 -12.15
CA ALA A 446 12.32 43.92 -11.04
C ALA A 446 11.65 43.02 -9.97
N GLY A 447 12.07 41.75 -9.94
CA GLY A 447 12.03 40.88 -8.76
C GLY A 447 12.44 39.44 -9.07
N THR A 448 13.55 38.96 -8.51
CA THR A 448 14.20 37.67 -8.81
C THR A 448 13.41 36.44 -8.35
N ALA A 449 12.35 36.09 -9.07
CA ALA A 449 11.84 34.74 -9.18
C ALA A 449 11.25 34.59 -10.58
N THR A 450 11.95 33.89 -11.48
CA THR A 450 11.44 33.61 -12.82
C THR A 450 10.07 32.93 -12.69
N ALA A 451 9.05 33.35 -13.44
CA ALA A 451 7.70 32.77 -13.35
C ALA A 451 7.71 31.23 -13.50
N SER A 452 8.66 30.68 -14.26
CA SER A 452 8.94 29.23 -14.36
C SER A 452 9.32 28.57 -13.03
N ASP A 453 10.02 29.29 -12.16
CA ASP A 453 10.49 28.86 -10.84
C ASP A 453 9.34 28.83 -9.82
N LEU A 454 8.43 29.81 -9.90
CA LEU A 454 7.18 29.83 -9.12
C LEU A 454 6.21 28.76 -9.60
N ALA A 455 6.09 28.58 -10.92
CA ALA A 455 5.30 27.51 -11.52
C ALA A 455 5.81 26.12 -11.16
N GLY A 456 7.13 25.89 -11.18
CA GLY A 456 7.74 24.64 -10.74
C GLY A 456 7.45 24.34 -9.26
N ARG A 457 7.47 25.36 -8.40
CA ARG A 457 7.09 25.23 -6.97
C ARG A 457 5.60 24.96 -6.76
N SER A 458 4.72 25.48 -7.61
CA SER A 458 3.27 25.28 -7.53
C SER A 458 2.83 23.95 -8.13
N LEU A 459 3.40 23.54 -9.26
CA LEU A 459 3.23 22.20 -9.85
C LEU A 459 3.79 21.12 -8.92
N GLY A 460 4.90 21.40 -8.21
CA GLY A 460 5.49 20.54 -7.16
C GLY A 460 4.57 20.23 -5.97
N ARG A 461 3.35 20.78 -5.95
CA ARG A 461 2.31 20.52 -4.94
C ARG A 461 1.30 19.47 -5.37
N LEU A 462 1.33 19.01 -6.62
CA LEU A 462 0.52 17.88 -7.08
C LEU A 462 1.10 16.57 -6.52
N PRO A 463 0.24 15.63 -6.08
CA PRO A 463 0.70 14.36 -5.52
C PRO A 463 1.34 13.49 -6.60
N ALA A 464 2.66 13.27 -6.53
CA ALA A 464 3.40 12.47 -7.50
C ALA A 464 3.90 11.13 -6.92
N GLY A 465 4.04 10.12 -7.77
CA GLY A 465 4.53 8.80 -7.38
C GLY A 465 3.47 7.88 -6.79
N MET A 466 3.85 6.62 -6.57
CA MET A 466 2.96 5.55 -6.13
C MET A 466 3.01 5.37 -4.61
N PRO A 467 1.88 5.50 -3.90
CA PRO A 467 1.80 5.17 -2.48
C PRO A 467 1.99 3.67 -2.22
N VAL A 468 3.01 3.31 -1.44
CA VAL A 468 3.29 1.94 -1.02
C VAL A 468 2.52 1.62 0.25
N ALA A 469 1.47 0.82 0.09
CA ALA A 469 0.49 0.53 1.13
C ALA A 469 1.10 -0.03 2.43
N PRO A 470 0.47 0.30 3.57
CA PRO A 470 -0.34 -0.73 4.21
C PRO A 470 -1.78 -0.26 4.39
N ALA A 471 -2.77 -1.03 3.93
CA ALA A 471 -4.16 -0.73 4.28
C ALA A 471 -4.38 -0.79 5.81
N PRO A 472 -5.35 -0.08 6.41
CA PRO A 472 -6.24 0.91 5.82
C PRO A 472 -5.98 2.35 6.31
N GLY A 473 -5.93 3.33 5.39
CA GLY A 473 -5.89 4.77 5.70
C GLY A 473 -4.50 5.44 5.69
N PHE A 474 -3.42 4.67 5.60
CA PHE A 474 -2.05 5.18 5.57
C PHE A 474 -1.21 4.43 4.52
N TRP A 475 -0.11 5.02 4.07
CA TRP A 475 0.95 4.33 3.33
C TRP A 475 2.25 4.61 4.08
N TYR A 476 3.26 3.74 3.98
CA TYR A 476 4.53 3.97 4.69
C TYR A 476 5.60 4.63 3.80
N ALA A 477 5.40 4.68 2.48
CA ALA A 477 6.28 5.42 1.56
C ALA A 477 5.61 5.73 0.23
N THR A 478 5.99 6.80 -0.45
CA THR A 478 5.68 7.04 -1.86
C THR A 478 6.92 6.74 -2.69
N VAL A 479 6.78 5.97 -3.77
CA VAL A 479 7.90 5.59 -4.63
C VAL A 479 7.75 6.12 -6.05
N ASN A 480 8.86 6.38 -6.72
CA ASN A 480 8.91 6.62 -8.15
C ASN A 480 10.17 6.02 -8.77
N LEU A 481 10.12 5.75 -10.07
CA LEU A 481 11.12 5.14 -10.89
C LEU A 481 11.32 5.97 -12.17
N TRP A 482 12.56 6.37 -12.40
CA TRP A 482 13.01 6.99 -13.63
C TRP A 482 13.93 6.04 -14.38
N ARG A 483 13.85 6.08 -15.71
CA ARG A 483 14.84 5.49 -16.60
C ARG A 483 15.48 6.61 -17.39
N VAL A 484 16.77 6.83 -17.13
CA VAL A 484 17.56 7.85 -17.80
C VAL A 484 18.46 7.17 -18.80
N GLU A 485 18.38 7.56 -20.06
CA GLU A 485 19.27 7.12 -21.12
C GLU A 485 20.03 8.33 -21.65
N VAL A 486 21.33 8.17 -21.83
CA VAL A 486 22.21 9.18 -22.41
C VAL A 486 22.98 8.55 -23.55
N ALA A 487 23.05 9.28 -24.66
CA ALA A 487 23.92 8.95 -25.78
C ALA A 487 24.80 10.17 -26.05
N GLY A 488 26.08 9.93 -26.27
CA GLY A 488 27.05 10.98 -26.51
C GLY A 488 27.96 10.64 -27.66
N GLU A 489 28.40 11.66 -28.39
CA GLU A 489 29.36 11.53 -29.47
C GLU A 489 30.34 12.71 -29.44
N TYR A 490 31.64 12.41 -29.50
CA TYR A 490 32.67 13.44 -29.67
C TYR A 490 32.89 13.69 -31.15
N ALA A 491 32.83 14.96 -31.57
CA ALA A 491 33.13 15.35 -32.94
C ALA A 491 34.58 14.98 -33.32
N ARG A 492 35.51 15.11 -32.35
CA ARG A 492 36.88 14.59 -32.47
C ARG A 492 37.42 14.12 -31.12
N PHE A 493 38.11 12.99 -31.13
CA PHE A 493 38.80 12.44 -29.98
C PHE A 493 40.22 12.05 -30.38
N THR A 494 41.22 12.58 -29.69
CA THR A 494 42.64 12.35 -29.99
C THR A 494 43.38 11.81 -28.77
N VAL A 495 44.09 10.70 -28.93
CA VAL A 495 45.07 10.20 -27.97
C VAL A 495 46.47 10.43 -28.52
N ARG A 496 47.30 11.11 -27.74
CA ARG A 496 48.69 11.42 -28.08
C ARG A 496 49.61 10.57 -27.22
N VAL A 497 50.57 9.91 -27.86
CA VAL A 497 51.64 9.17 -27.20
C VAL A 497 52.98 9.74 -27.67
N PRO A 498 53.84 10.24 -26.78
CA PRO A 498 55.19 10.66 -27.14
C PRO A 498 55.99 9.42 -27.53
N ARG A 499 56.21 9.22 -28.83
CA ARG A 499 56.94 8.07 -29.37
C ARG A 499 57.72 8.55 -30.59
N GLY A 500 58.92 9.07 -30.33
CA GLY A 500 59.90 9.45 -31.35
C GLY A 500 60.73 8.25 -31.83
N THR A 501 61.14 8.27 -33.09
CA THR A 501 62.26 7.46 -33.59
C THR A 501 63.57 8.21 -33.34
N PRO A 502 64.75 7.55 -33.39
CA PRO A 502 66.04 8.23 -33.28
C PRO A 502 66.22 9.38 -34.28
N ASP A 503 65.59 9.28 -35.45
CA ASP A 503 65.66 10.26 -36.54
C ASP A 503 64.67 11.44 -36.36
N ASP A 504 63.69 11.30 -35.46
CA ASP A 504 62.72 12.36 -35.12
C ASP A 504 62.46 12.39 -33.59
N PRO A 505 63.46 12.85 -32.81
CA PRO A 505 63.33 12.96 -31.36
C PRO A 505 62.31 14.03 -30.99
N GLY A 506 61.13 13.58 -30.55
CA GLY A 506 59.99 14.43 -30.20
C GLY A 506 58.71 14.08 -30.94
N ALA A 507 58.76 13.18 -31.93
CA ALA A 507 57.57 12.74 -32.66
C ALA A 507 56.49 12.19 -31.72
N GLN A 508 55.24 12.48 -32.05
CA GLN A 508 54.07 12.02 -31.31
C GLN A 508 53.24 11.13 -32.21
N LEU A 509 52.85 9.97 -31.68
CA LEU A 509 51.84 9.14 -32.30
C LEU A 509 50.47 9.70 -31.91
N HIS A 510 49.68 10.08 -32.91
CA HIS A 510 48.31 10.55 -32.73
C HIS A 510 47.32 9.47 -33.18
N TYR A 511 46.49 9.01 -32.26
CA TYR A 511 45.30 8.23 -32.59
C TYR A 511 44.10 9.18 -32.62
N VAL A 512 43.53 9.42 -33.80
CA VAL A 512 42.42 10.37 -34.01
C VAL A 512 41.15 9.63 -34.42
N ARG A 513 40.05 9.93 -33.73
CA ARG A 513 38.70 9.48 -34.04
C ARG A 513 37.86 10.70 -34.34
N GLU A 514 37.55 10.88 -35.61
CA GLU A 514 36.70 11.93 -36.17
C GLU A 514 35.99 11.30 -37.37
N GLU A 515 34.94 11.92 -37.89
CA GLU A 515 34.32 11.42 -39.12
C GLU A 515 35.15 11.82 -40.33
N GLY A 516 35.66 10.84 -41.09
CA GLY A 516 36.52 11.16 -42.23
C GLY A 516 37.01 9.94 -43.00
N THR A 517 37.49 10.20 -44.22
CA THR A 517 38.19 9.20 -45.04
C THR A 517 39.69 9.34 -44.82
N VAL A 518 40.37 8.25 -44.51
CA VAL A 518 41.82 8.24 -44.32
C VAL A 518 42.46 7.95 -45.68
N THR A 519 43.34 8.84 -46.13
CA THR A 519 44.09 8.72 -47.38
C THR A 519 45.59 8.83 -47.10
N LEU A 520 46.40 8.07 -47.84
CA LEU A 520 47.86 8.16 -47.83
C LEU A 520 48.34 7.92 -49.25
N ASP A 521 49.23 8.77 -49.73
CA ASP A 521 49.95 8.60 -50.99
C ASP A 521 51.04 7.53 -50.76
N ILE A 522 50.74 6.29 -51.15
CA ILE A 522 51.63 5.14 -50.94
C ILE A 522 52.69 5.06 -52.04
N ASP A 523 52.37 5.51 -53.25
CA ASP A 523 53.24 5.36 -54.43
C ASP A 523 54.04 6.61 -54.78
N GLY A 524 53.82 7.72 -54.06
CA GLY A 524 54.53 8.98 -54.22
C GLY A 524 54.08 9.78 -55.44
N ASP A 525 52.90 9.50 -55.98
CA ASP A 525 52.37 10.15 -57.18
C ASP A 525 51.69 11.51 -56.90
N GLY A 526 51.58 11.89 -55.63
CA GLY A 526 50.95 13.12 -55.16
C GLY A 526 49.44 13.00 -54.95
N THR A 527 48.83 11.84 -55.21
CA THR A 527 47.43 11.53 -54.93
C THR A 527 47.34 10.52 -53.79
N GLY A 528 46.43 10.75 -52.85
CA GLY A 528 46.30 9.87 -51.69
C GLY A 528 45.36 8.70 -51.97
N GLU A 529 45.84 7.47 -51.89
CA GLU A 529 44.98 6.29 -51.89
C GLU A 529 44.15 6.22 -50.62
N ARG A 530 42.88 5.85 -50.75
CA ARG A 530 42.00 5.64 -49.60
C ARG A 530 42.38 4.38 -48.83
N LEU A 531 42.90 4.57 -47.62
CA LEU A 531 43.23 3.50 -46.68
C LEU A 531 42.02 3.03 -45.86
N GLY A 532 41.04 3.90 -45.62
CA GLY A 532 39.91 3.54 -44.79
C GLY A 532 38.97 4.69 -44.45
N ARG A 533 38.17 4.49 -43.39
CA ARG A 533 37.35 5.53 -42.77
C ARG A 533 37.58 5.52 -41.27
N THR A 534 37.57 6.70 -40.69
CA THR A 534 37.52 6.90 -39.24
C THR A 534 36.09 7.29 -38.86
N THR A 535 35.67 6.84 -37.67
CA THR A 535 34.36 7.16 -37.11
C THR A 535 34.54 7.79 -35.75
N ARG A 536 33.61 8.68 -35.42
CA ARG A 536 33.56 9.37 -34.13
C ARG A 536 33.43 8.37 -32.97
N VAL A 537 33.85 8.80 -31.79
CA VAL A 537 33.66 8.01 -30.56
C VAL A 537 32.27 8.32 -30.03
N SER A 538 31.42 7.32 -30.02
CA SER A 538 30.08 7.41 -29.45
C SER A 538 29.85 6.37 -28.35
N PHE A 539 28.96 6.70 -27.42
CA PHE A 539 28.48 5.78 -26.41
C PHE A 539 26.98 5.97 -26.22
N ARG A 540 26.32 4.90 -25.77
CA ARG A 540 24.94 4.94 -25.30
C ARG A 540 24.87 4.13 -24.02
N THR A 541 24.37 4.74 -22.96
CA THR A 541 24.20 4.10 -21.66
C THR A 541 22.88 4.52 -21.05
N GLY A 542 22.39 3.72 -20.11
CA GLY A 542 21.17 4.03 -19.39
C GLY A 542 21.20 3.48 -17.99
N THR A 543 20.49 4.16 -17.10
CA THR A 543 20.36 3.77 -15.70
C THR A 543 18.92 3.91 -15.25
N GLU A 544 18.58 3.16 -14.22
CA GLU A 544 17.27 3.21 -13.56
C GLU A 544 17.46 3.79 -12.16
N VAL A 545 16.66 4.79 -11.82
CA VAL A 545 16.73 5.51 -10.55
C VAL A 545 15.41 5.32 -9.83
N ALA A 546 15.44 4.69 -8.66
CA ALA A 546 14.26 4.54 -7.81
C ALA A 546 14.40 5.39 -6.53
N ILE A 547 13.37 6.18 -6.23
CA ILE A 547 13.32 7.03 -5.03
C ILE A 547 12.12 6.63 -4.19
N ALA A 548 12.31 6.54 -2.87
CA ALA A 548 11.24 6.41 -1.89
C ALA A 548 11.28 7.57 -0.90
N VAL A 549 10.13 8.20 -0.66
CA VAL A 549 9.94 9.24 0.36
C VAL A 549 8.92 8.80 1.40
N PRO A 550 8.99 9.30 2.64
CA PRO A 550 7.95 9.07 3.65
C PRO A 550 6.56 9.54 3.18
N PRO A 551 5.47 9.11 3.84
CA PRO A 551 4.13 9.56 3.49
C PRO A 551 3.97 11.06 3.66
N GLY A 552 3.50 11.73 2.60
CA GLY A 552 3.34 13.18 2.57
C GLY A 552 2.52 13.65 1.38
N PRO A 553 2.04 14.91 1.40
CA PRO A 553 1.13 15.43 0.39
C PRO A 553 1.74 15.55 -1.01
N GLN A 554 3.06 15.74 -1.12
CA GLN A 554 3.75 15.97 -2.40
C GLN A 554 4.21 14.66 -3.08
N GLY A 555 4.54 13.64 -2.30
CA GLY A 555 5.08 12.39 -2.86
C GLY A 555 6.42 12.60 -3.57
N VAL A 556 6.66 11.91 -4.69
CA VAL A 556 7.90 12.02 -5.48
C VAL A 556 7.63 11.75 -6.97
N GLY A 557 8.03 12.66 -7.86
CA GLY A 557 7.87 12.51 -9.31
C GLY A 557 7.78 13.81 -10.09
N ASP A 558 7.86 13.73 -11.42
CA ASP A 558 7.75 14.92 -12.28
C ASP A 558 6.27 15.34 -12.38
N VAL A 559 6.06 16.65 -12.32
CA VAL A 559 4.76 17.27 -12.06
C VAL A 559 4.16 17.99 -13.27
N ASP A 560 4.96 18.14 -14.32
CA ASP A 560 4.52 18.69 -15.61
C ASP A 560 3.67 17.69 -16.42
N GLY A 561 3.65 16.41 -16.00
CA GLY A 561 2.85 15.35 -16.60
C GLY A 561 3.48 14.71 -17.83
N GLN A 562 4.73 15.05 -18.18
CA GLN A 562 5.43 14.41 -19.28
C GLN A 562 6.10 13.13 -18.78
N ALA A 563 5.49 11.97 -19.06
CA ALA A 563 6.11 10.69 -18.74
C ALA A 563 7.44 10.49 -19.47
N ARG A 564 7.63 11.15 -20.62
CA ARG A 564 8.84 11.05 -21.46
C ARG A 564 9.33 12.45 -21.80
N GLU A 565 10.57 12.73 -21.44
CA GLU A 565 11.28 13.94 -21.80
C GLU A 565 12.49 13.60 -22.66
N GLU A 566 12.68 14.35 -23.74
CA GLU A 566 13.80 14.17 -24.65
C GLU A 566 14.54 15.48 -24.82
N SER A 567 15.87 15.43 -24.79
CA SER A 567 16.66 16.56 -25.25
C SER A 567 16.53 16.71 -26.77
N PRO A 568 16.75 17.91 -27.30
CA PRO A 568 17.00 18.10 -28.73
C PRO A 568 18.07 17.11 -29.23
N GLY A 569 17.86 16.59 -30.45
CA GLY A 569 18.73 15.60 -31.09
C GLY A 569 18.46 14.13 -30.74
N TRP A 570 17.65 13.81 -29.72
CA TRP A 570 17.38 12.41 -29.40
C TRP A 570 16.71 11.67 -30.58
N PRO A 571 17.10 10.42 -30.92
CA PRO A 571 18.03 9.52 -30.21
C PRO A 571 19.49 9.58 -30.63
N GLU A 572 19.85 10.42 -31.60
CA GLU A 572 21.17 10.41 -32.24
C GLU A 572 22.00 11.62 -31.78
N PRO A 573 23.05 11.42 -30.96
CA PRO A 573 24.02 12.47 -30.69
C PRO A 573 24.87 12.74 -31.93
N GLY A 574 25.30 13.98 -32.12
CA GLY A 574 25.99 14.41 -33.34
C GLY A 574 25.09 15.22 -34.27
N PRO A 575 25.33 15.21 -35.60
CA PRO A 575 24.62 16.02 -36.60
C PRO A 575 23.18 15.59 -36.90
#